data_AF-A0A9N9X2E9-F1
#
_entry.id   AF-A0A9N9X2E9-F1
#
_cell.length_a   1.000
_cell.length_b   1.000
_cell.length_c   1.000
_cell.angle_alpha   90.00
_cell.angle_beta   90.00
_cell.angle_gamma   90.00
#
_symmetry.space_group_name_H-M   'P 1'
#
loop_
_entity.id
_entity.type
_entity.pdbx_description
1 polymer ?
#
loop_
_entity_poly.entity_id
_entity_poly.type
_entity_poly.pdbx_seq_one_letter_code
_entity_poly.pdbx_strand_id
1 'polypeptide(L)'
;MPVIKRIITSTAGFQPVLVEFENGKIQPGEEKNLESGIYEEKNGTKIVGITTNKMLYTGPLREDDLYNNFLLIHNKKKDKIEMVQIDCCIATPKLNKPSNLIQSTPLLSREMNVSELQKQFGSKKSKRVTEQRERLTMNIETVKEQLEKTVTGIKLDESATEVTENDSIYRPKINRDASTRDGIYNLEDLVPGYILDTLAPEAGQIMTTGNMQPYNFGPFVSNSISRILMNDASEEIQIRRITIFLYINYLIKFMATPMKNITKKFIVCDKSPDVNSHILDTFSVNSQNSRTRPLHMKDKAVCYTLVLAAIAMEYEVNVEQLSKDLKIGVKKTLEVSRILAFNASKDKHIVQLKLPLPAPVTFSSKRKRL
;
A
#
# COMPACT_ATOMS: atom_id res chain seq x y z
N MET A 1 -38.02 -11.30 64.88
CA MET A 1 -37.67 -11.37 63.44
C MET A 1 -38.84 -10.79 62.67
N PRO A 2 -38.64 -9.79 61.81
CA PRO A 2 -39.72 -9.20 61.05
C PRO A 2 -40.30 -10.25 60.10
N VAL A 3 -41.62 -10.41 60.11
CA VAL A 3 -42.33 -11.44 59.34
C VAL A 3 -42.75 -10.86 58.00
N ILE A 4 -42.39 -11.53 56.90
CA ILE A 4 -42.84 -11.16 55.55
C ILE A 4 -44.34 -11.37 55.50
N LYS A 5 -45.10 -10.29 55.42
CA LYS A 5 -46.56 -10.35 55.51
C LYS A 5 -47.21 -10.53 54.15
N ARG A 6 -46.58 -10.02 53.09
CA ARG A 6 -47.17 -9.96 51.75
C ARG A 6 -46.08 -9.88 50.68
N ILE A 7 -46.21 -10.76 49.69
CA ILE A 7 -45.43 -10.75 48.45
C ILE A 7 -46.39 -10.28 47.35
N ILE A 8 -46.05 -9.20 46.67
CA ILE A 8 -46.82 -8.64 45.55
C ILE A 8 -46.11 -9.04 44.26
N THR A 9 -46.58 -10.12 43.65
CA THR A 9 -46.26 -10.52 42.27
C THR A 9 -47.35 -9.96 41.37
N SER A 10 -47.02 -9.03 40.47
CA SER A 10 -48.03 -8.37 39.64
C SER A 10 -48.42 -9.26 38.47
N THR A 11 -49.64 -9.80 38.50
CA THR A 11 -50.25 -10.49 37.36
C THR A 11 -51.19 -9.59 36.54
N ALA A 12 -51.49 -8.37 36.98
CA ALA A 12 -52.42 -7.46 36.28
C ALA A 12 -52.21 -5.97 36.61
N GLY A 13 -51.00 -5.45 36.36
CA GLY A 13 -50.68 -4.02 36.51
C GLY A 13 -49.21 -3.70 36.20
N PHE A 14 -48.91 -2.45 35.88
CA PHE A 14 -47.55 -1.98 35.63
C PHE A 14 -46.65 -2.27 36.84
N GLN A 15 -45.59 -3.04 36.63
CA GLN A 15 -44.60 -3.33 37.64
C GLN A 15 -43.67 -2.13 37.83
N PRO A 16 -43.23 -1.85 39.06
CA PRO A 16 -42.20 -0.85 39.29
C PRO A 16 -40.91 -1.28 38.60
N VAL A 17 -40.28 -0.36 37.87
CA VAL A 17 -39.03 -0.61 37.15
C VAL A 17 -37.88 0.08 37.87
N LEU A 18 -36.84 -0.69 38.20
CA LEU A 18 -35.56 -0.17 38.66
C LEU A 18 -34.72 0.20 37.44
N VAL A 19 -34.39 1.49 37.33
CA VAL A 19 -33.57 2.02 36.23
C VAL A 19 -32.17 2.36 36.71
N GLU A 20 -31.18 1.77 36.06
CA GLU A 20 -29.77 2.13 36.20
C GLU A 20 -29.31 2.91 34.97
N PHE A 21 -28.77 4.11 35.17
CA PHE A 21 -28.24 4.93 34.07
C PHE A 21 -26.79 4.54 33.80
N GLU A 22 -26.46 4.30 32.52
CA GLU A 22 -25.11 3.93 32.09
C GLU A 22 -24.06 5.00 32.47
N ASN A 23 -24.46 6.28 32.46
CA ASN A 23 -23.58 7.41 32.76
C ASN A 23 -23.42 7.71 34.27
N GLY A 24 -23.92 6.86 35.16
CA GLY A 24 -23.85 7.06 36.61
C GLY A 24 -25.13 7.63 37.23
N LYS A 25 -25.05 8.13 38.47
CA LYS A 25 -26.22 8.55 39.24
C LYS A 25 -26.69 9.96 38.88
N ILE A 26 -28.01 10.16 38.85
CA ILE A 26 -28.63 11.47 38.69
C ILE A 26 -28.29 12.36 39.90
N GLN A 27 -28.06 13.65 39.67
CA GLN A 27 -27.77 14.60 40.74
C GLN A 27 -29.00 14.86 41.61
N PRO A 28 -28.85 15.00 42.93
CA PRO A 28 -29.96 15.27 43.83
C PRO A 28 -30.62 16.61 43.48
N GLY A 29 -31.90 16.58 43.10
CA GLY A 29 -32.68 17.74 42.68
C GLY A 29 -33.17 17.71 41.22
N GLU A 30 -32.55 16.89 40.35
CA GLU A 30 -32.99 16.72 38.96
C GLU A 30 -34.15 15.72 38.80
N GLU A 31 -34.51 14.99 39.88
CA GLU A 31 -35.59 13.99 39.90
C GLU A 31 -36.95 14.54 39.44
N LYS A 32 -37.22 15.83 39.69
CA LYS A 32 -38.48 16.49 39.31
C LYS A 32 -38.58 16.82 37.81
N ASN A 33 -37.44 16.83 37.11
CA ASN A 33 -37.36 17.19 35.68
C ASN A 33 -37.25 15.95 34.79
N LEU A 34 -37.49 14.76 35.33
CA LEU A 34 -37.46 13.50 34.61
C LEU A 34 -38.87 13.11 34.19
N GLU A 35 -39.09 13.00 32.89
CA GLU A 35 -40.30 12.40 32.35
C GLU A 35 -39.98 10.98 31.92
N SER A 36 -40.65 9.99 32.52
CA SER A 36 -40.46 8.58 32.21
C SER A 36 -41.73 7.96 31.62
N GLY A 37 -41.57 7.15 30.58
CA GLY A 37 -42.64 6.38 29.96
C GLY A 37 -42.19 4.95 29.64
N ILE A 38 -43.14 4.02 29.68
CA ILE A 38 -42.94 2.64 29.22
C ILE A 38 -43.64 2.51 27.87
N TYR A 39 -42.91 2.02 26.88
CA TYR A 39 -43.36 1.85 25.51
C TYR A 39 -43.25 0.39 25.12
N GLU A 40 -44.13 -0.09 24.25
CA GLU A 40 -44.10 -1.46 23.73
C GLU A 40 -43.77 -1.42 22.24
N GLU A 41 -42.73 -2.15 21.83
CA GLU A 41 -42.33 -2.27 20.43
C GLU A 41 -43.17 -3.36 19.73
N LYS A 42 -43.25 -3.32 18.39
CA LYS A 42 -44.01 -4.29 17.58
C LYS A 42 -43.60 -5.76 17.80
N ASN A 43 -42.42 -6.00 18.37
CA ASN A 43 -41.89 -7.32 18.68
C ASN A 43 -42.32 -7.84 20.08
N GLY A 44 -43.15 -7.09 20.82
CA GLY A 44 -43.58 -7.44 22.18
C GLY A 44 -42.57 -7.06 23.27
N THR A 45 -41.46 -6.40 22.92
CA THR A 45 -40.45 -5.91 23.85
C THR A 45 -40.87 -4.59 24.48
N LYS A 46 -40.91 -4.53 25.82
CA LYS A 46 -41.15 -3.29 26.57
C LYS A 46 -39.84 -2.49 26.70
N ILE A 47 -39.91 -1.19 26.49
CA ILE A 47 -38.79 -0.25 26.50
C ILE A 47 -39.13 0.89 27.43
N VAL A 48 -38.19 1.27 28.29
CA VAL A 48 -38.31 2.47 29.13
C VAL A 48 -37.65 3.63 28.40
N GLY A 49 -38.40 4.71 28.22
CA GLY A 49 -37.90 6.00 27.73
C GLY A 49 -37.88 7.01 28.88
N ILE A 50 -36.75 7.67 29.09
CA ILE A 50 -36.60 8.72 30.10
C ILE A 50 -36.07 9.97 29.41
N THR A 51 -36.82 11.06 29.51
CA THR A 51 -36.43 12.35 28.96
C THR A 51 -35.99 13.27 30.08
N THR A 52 -34.81 13.85 29.90
CA THR A 52 -34.31 14.98 30.68
C THR A 52 -34.23 16.21 29.75
N ASN A 53 -34.20 17.42 30.30
CA ASN A 53 -34.11 18.69 29.54
C ASN A 53 -33.04 18.70 28.42
N LYS A 54 -31.98 17.91 28.53
CA LYS A 54 -30.85 17.88 27.58
C LYS A 54 -30.65 16.55 26.85
N MET A 55 -31.26 15.47 27.32
CA MET A 55 -30.89 14.13 26.86
C MET A 55 -32.06 13.15 26.96
N LEU A 56 -32.14 12.25 25.99
CA LEU A 56 -33.08 11.15 25.97
C LEU A 56 -32.34 9.87 26.34
N TYR A 57 -32.85 9.12 27.30
CA TYR A 57 -32.36 7.80 27.66
C TYR A 57 -33.36 6.73 27.25
N THR A 58 -32.86 5.62 26.74
CA THR A 58 -33.69 4.47 26.34
C THR A 58 -33.06 3.18 26.80
N GLY A 59 -33.86 2.23 27.29
CA GLY A 59 -33.37 0.90 27.63
C GLY A 59 -34.47 -0.16 27.55
N PRO A 60 -34.18 -1.37 27.05
CA PRO A 60 -35.13 -2.47 27.06
C PRO A 60 -35.34 -2.97 28.49
N LEU A 61 -36.59 -3.31 28.82
CA LEU A 61 -36.93 -3.98 30.06
C LEU A 61 -36.38 -5.41 30.03
N ARG A 62 -35.54 -5.77 31.00
CA ARG A 62 -35.02 -7.13 31.14
C ARG A 62 -35.92 -7.90 32.09
N GLU A 63 -36.77 -8.73 31.52
CA GLU A 63 -37.42 -9.84 32.21
C GLU A 63 -36.42 -11.02 32.12
N ASP A 64 -35.90 -11.49 33.26
CA ASP A 64 -34.91 -12.58 33.30
C ASP A 64 -35.63 -13.87 33.72
N ASP A 65 -35.55 -14.92 32.90
CA ASP A 65 -36.29 -16.17 33.14
C ASP A 65 -35.78 -16.94 34.37
N LEU A 66 -34.54 -16.66 34.81
CA LEU A 66 -33.87 -17.41 35.87
C LEU A 66 -34.11 -16.86 37.29
N TYR A 67 -34.38 -15.56 37.45
CA TYR A 67 -34.55 -14.94 38.76
C TYR A 67 -35.43 -13.69 38.70
N ASN A 68 -36.25 -13.51 39.75
CA ASN A 68 -37.08 -12.32 39.94
C ASN A 68 -36.42 -11.39 40.96
N ASN A 69 -36.35 -10.10 40.63
CA ASN A 69 -35.87 -9.07 41.54
C ASN A 69 -37.04 -8.56 42.40
N PHE A 70 -36.80 -8.34 43.69
CA PHE A 70 -37.81 -7.83 44.62
C PHE A 70 -37.29 -6.61 45.38
N LEU A 71 -38.11 -5.56 45.43
CA LEU A 71 -37.91 -4.42 46.31
C LEU A 71 -38.52 -4.71 47.67
N LEU A 72 -37.72 -4.58 48.73
CA LEU A 72 -38.14 -4.81 50.11
C LEU A 72 -38.48 -3.47 50.78
N ILE A 73 -39.75 -3.29 51.13
CA ILE A 73 -40.26 -2.11 51.83
C ILE A 73 -40.49 -2.49 53.29
N HIS A 74 -39.68 -1.94 54.19
CA HIS A 74 -39.80 -2.16 55.63
C HIS A 74 -40.42 -0.96 56.34
N ASN A 75 -41.62 -1.14 56.89
CA ASN A 75 -42.27 -0.13 57.72
C ASN A 75 -41.90 -0.31 59.20
N LYS A 76 -40.90 0.45 59.66
CA LYS A 76 -40.41 0.42 61.06
C LYS A 76 -41.49 0.66 62.12
N LYS A 77 -42.54 1.42 61.81
CA LYS A 77 -43.61 1.74 62.79
C LYS A 77 -44.60 0.58 62.98
N LYS A 78 -44.74 -0.29 61.98
CA LYS A 78 -45.69 -1.41 61.99
C LYS A 78 -45.01 -2.78 62.03
N ASP A 79 -43.68 -2.82 62.07
CA ASP A 79 -42.80 -3.99 61.98
C ASP A 79 -43.24 -4.98 60.87
N LYS A 80 -43.54 -4.41 59.69
CA LYS A 80 -44.05 -5.16 58.53
C LYS A 80 -43.13 -4.97 57.35
N ILE A 81 -42.83 -6.10 56.70
CA ILE A 81 -42.07 -6.15 55.46
C ILE A 81 -43.01 -6.54 54.32
N GLU A 82 -42.97 -5.74 53.25
CA GLU A 82 -43.66 -5.99 51.98
C GLU A 82 -42.60 -6.16 50.88
N MET A 83 -42.75 -7.19 50.05
CA MET A 83 -41.87 -7.44 48.91
C MET A 83 -42.65 -7.20 47.62
N VAL A 84 -42.11 -6.36 46.73
CA VAL A 84 -42.72 -6.02 45.45
C VAL A 84 -41.79 -6.45 44.33
N GLN A 85 -42.28 -7.24 43.38
CA GLN A 85 -41.49 -7.61 42.21
C GLN A 85 -41.15 -6.36 41.39
N ILE A 86 -39.89 -6.26 40.97
CA ILE A 86 -39.37 -5.16 40.15
C ILE A 86 -38.74 -5.70 38.88
N ASP A 87 -38.95 -4.97 37.79
CA ASP A 87 -38.21 -5.18 36.54
C ASP A 87 -36.96 -4.31 36.54
N CYS A 88 -35.90 -4.74 35.85
CA CYS A 88 -34.65 -3.98 35.78
C CYS A 88 -34.39 -3.48 34.35
N CYS A 89 -33.90 -2.25 34.24
CA CYS A 89 -33.54 -1.65 32.96
C CYS A 89 -32.24 -0.87 33.09
N ILE A 90 -31.33 -1.04 32.12
CA ILE A 90 -30.15 -0.19 31.97
C ILE A 90 -30.48 0.85 30.88
N ALA A 91 -30.61 2.11 31.29
CA ALA A 91 -30.97 3.21 30.41
C ALA A 91 -29.71 3.83 29.78
N THR A 92 -29.63 3.76 28.45
CA THR A 92 -28.49 4.27 27.68
C THR A 92 -28.83 5.62 27.02
N PRO A 93 -27.90 6.59 26.99
CA PRO A 93 -28.13 7.90 26.40
C PRO A 93 -28.24 7.82 24.87
N LYS A 94 -29.36 8.26 24.32
CA LYS A 94 -29.54 8.43 22.88
C LYS A 94 -29.11 9.82 22.47
N LEU A 95 -27.88 9.93 21.98
CA LEU A 95 -27.39 11.16 21.35
C LEU A 95 -28.17 11.39 20.05
N ASN A 96 -28.81 12.56 19.94
CA ASN A 96 -29.39 13.03 18.69
C ASN A 96 -28.25 13.19 17.68
N LYS A 97 -28.03 12.18 16.84
CA LYS A 97 -27.16 12.32 15.67
C LYS A 97 -27.80 13.40 14.79
N PRO A 98 -27.06 14.44 14.37
CA PRO A 98 -27.58 15.35 13.37
C PRO A 98 -27.97 14.51 12.16
N SER A 99 -29.22 14.64 11.73
CA SER A 99 -29.88 13.89 10.66
C SER A 99 -29.19 13.96 9.28
N ASN A 100 -28.04 14.63 9.19
CA ASN A 100 -27.19 14.72 8.01
C ASN A 100 -26.04 13.69 7.99
N LEU A 101 -25.90 12.84 9.01
CA LEU A 101 -24.91 11.75 8.99
C LEU A 101 -25.63 10.41 8.76
N ILE A 102 -25.62 10.02 7.49
CA ILE A 102 -25.96 8.70 6.95
C ILE A 102 -27.47 8.50 6.79
N GLN A 103 -27.98 8.96 5.64
CA GLN A 103 -29.18 8.38 5.03
C GLN A 103 -29.03 6.86 5.07
N SER A 104 -30.04 6.20 5.63
CA SER A 104 -30.31 4.77 5.56
C SER A 104 -29.59 4.09 4.40
N THR A 105 -28.51 3.35 4.68
CA THR A 105 -27.91 2.50 3.66
C THR A 105 -28.96 1.45 3.26
N PRO A 106 -29.40 1.42 1.99
CA PRO A 106 -30.34 0.41 1.52
C PRO A 106 -29.68 -0.98 1.61
N LEU A 107 -30.49 -2.03 1.51
CA LEU A 107 -30.14 -3.47 1.59
C LEU A 107 -28.82 -3.89 0.91
N LEU A 108 -28.37 -3.12 -0.09
CA LEU A 108 -27.06 -3.20 -0.73
C LEU A 108 -25.87 -3.20 0.25
N SER A 109 -25.93 -2.45 1.36
CA SER A 109 -24.81 -2.40 2.32
C SER A 109 -24.62 -3.72 3.07
N ARG A 110 -25.69 -4.47 3.35
CA ARG A 110 -25.57 -5.75 4.04
C ARG A 110 -24.89 -6.80 3.17
N GLU A 111 -25.24 -6.83 1.88
CA GLU A 111 -24.61 -7.74 0.92
C GLU A 111 -23.14 -7.38 0.67
N MET A 112 -22.82 -6.08 0.56
CA MET A 112 -21.43 -5.61 0.46
C MET A 112 -20.62 -5.96 1.72
N ASN A 113 -21.19 -5.76 2.91
CA ASN A 113 -20.50 -6.10 4.17
C ASN A 113 -20.26 -7.61 4.29
N VAL A 114 -21.22 -8.45 3.87
CA VAL A 114 -21.06 -9.91 3.87
C VAL A 114 -20.04 -10.36 2.82
N SER A 115 -19.99 -9.74 1.64
CA SER A 115 -18.99 -10.07 0.62
C SER A 115 -17.58 -9.69 1.09
N GLU A 116 -17.44 -8.54 1.77
CA GLU A 116 -16.17 -8.06 2.33
C GLU A 116 -15.66 -8.95 3.48
N LEU A 117 -16.56 -9.37 4.38
CA LEU A 117 -16.24 -10.36 5.41
C LEU A 117 -15.84 -11.71 4.82
N GLN A 118 -16.53 -12.19 3.78
CA GLN A 118 -16.18 -13.44 3.10
C GLN A 118 -14.83 -13.36 2.38
N LYS A 119 -14.46 -12.19 1.85
CA LYS A 119 -13.11 -11.96 1.29
C LYS A 119 -12.02 -11.97 2.34
N GLN A 120 -12.25 -11.34 3.49
CA GLN A 120 -11.25 -11.27 4.56
C GLN A 120 -11.14 -12.60 5.32
N PHE A 121 -12.26 -13.15 5.77
CA PHE A 121 -12.33 -14.27 6.73
C PHE A 121 -12.93 -15.56 6.17
N GLY A 122 -13.47 -15.57 4.94
CA GLY A 122 -14.08 -16.76 4.35
C GLY A 122 -13.07 -17.86 3.98
N SER A 123 -13.55 -19.09 3.83
CA SER A 123 -12.74 -20.21 3.34
C SER A 123 -12.26 -19.97 1.90
N LYS A 124 -11.20 -20.65 1.45
CA LYS A 124 -10.68 -20.53 0.06
C LYS A 124 -11.79 -20.69 -1.01
N LYS A 125 -12.75 -21.60 -0.76
CA LYS A 125 -13.90 -21.81 -1.65
C LYS A 125 -14.86 -20.61 -1.61
N SER A 126 -15.16 -20.07 -0.42
CA SER A 126 -16.02 -18.90 -0.27
C SER A 126 -15.42 -17.67 -0.95
N LYS A 127 -14.13 -17.37 -0.74
CA LYS A 127 -13.44 -16.24 -1.37
C LYS A 127 -13.56 -16.27 -2.89
N ARG A 128 -13.31 -17.44 -3.49
CA ARG A 128 -13.38 -17.64 -4.95
C ARG A 128 -14.78 -17.40 -5.51
N VAL A 129 -15.82 -17.88 -4.81
CA VAL A 129 -17.22 -17.71 -5.25
C VAL A 129 -17.65 -16.25 -5.11
N THR A 130 -17.28 -15.57 -4.03
CA THR A 130 -17.58 -14.15 -3.81
C THR A 130 -16.91 -13.27 -4.87
N GLU A 131 -15.62 -13.50 -5.17
CA GLU A 131 -14.91 -12.78 -6.23
C GLU A 131 -15.54 -13.01 -7.62
N GLN A 132 -15.98 -14.23 -7.91
CA GLN A 132 -16.62 -14.53 -9.19
C GLN A 132 -17.98 -13.84 -9.31
N ARG A 133 -18.78 -13.82 -8.23
CA ARG A 133 -20.07 -13.11 -8.21
C ARG A 133 -19.88 -11.61 -8.45
N GLU A 134 -18.92 -10.98 -7.78
CA GLU A 134 -18.66 -9.55 -7.99
C GLU A 134 -18.21 -9.22 -9.40
N ARG A 135 -17.41 -10.07 -10.05
CA ARG A 135 -17.03 -9.89 -11.46
C ARG A 135 -18.24 -9.96 -12.40
N LEU A 136 -19.27 -10.73 -12.05
CA LEU A 136 -20.49 -10.88 -12.84
C LEU A 136 -21.51 -9.77 -12.57
N THR A 137 -21.53 -9.19 -11.36
CA THR A 137 -22.45 -8.12 -10.98
C THR A 137 -21.94 -6.70 -11.28
N MET A 138 -20.74 -6.56 -11.88
CA MET A 138 -20.30 -5.29 -12.46
C MET A 138 -21.18 -4.96 -13.69
N ASN A 139 -22.36 -4.39 -13.44
CA ASN A 139 -23.21 -3.85 -14.48
C ASN A 139 -22.45 -2.69 -15.16
N ILE A 140 -22.09 -2.91 -16.43
CA ILE A 140 -21.30 -1.97 -17.25
C ILE A 140 -22.04 -0.63 -17.42
N GLU A 141 -23.37 -0.64 -17.34
CA GLU A 141 -24.24 0.53 -17.50
C GLU A 141 -24.22 1.45 -16.27
N THR A 142 -24.20 0.90 -15.04
CA THR A 142 -24.15 1.73 -13.81
C THR A 142 -22.80 2.40 -13.62
N VAL A 143 -21.72 1.74 -14.05
CA VAL A 143 -20.37 2.33 -14.06
C VAL A 143 -20.28 3.47 -15.07
N LYS A 144 -20.96 3.37 -16.22
CA LYS A 144 -20.97 4.42 -17.25
C LYS A 144 -21.75 5.65 -16.77
N GLU A 145 -22.92 5.47 -16.18
CA GLU A 145 -23.73 6.57 -15.66
C GLU A 145 -23.10 7.27 -14.45
N GLN A 146 -22.45 6.51 -13.55
CA GLN A 146 -21.71 7.08 -12.42
C GLN A 146 -20.44 7.79 -12.89
N LEU A 147 -19.73 7.29 -13.91
CA LEU A 147 -18.61 8.00 -14.53
C LEU A 147 -19.09 9.31 -15.21
N GLU A 148 -20.18 9.28 -15.97
CA GLU A 148 -20.72 10.47 -16.65
C GLU A 148 -21.21 11.55 -15.66
N LYS A 149 -21.86 11.15 -14.56
CA LYS A 149 -22.25 12.09 -13.47
C LYS A 149 -21.06 12.62 -12.67
N THR A 150 -20.03 11.81 -12.48
CA THR A 150 -18.82 12.25 -11.76
C THR A 150 -17.96 13.16 -12.63
N VAL A 151 -17.91 12.94 -13.95
CA VAL A 151 -17.17 13.78 -14.91
C VAL A 151 -17.82 15.16 -15.12
N THR A 152 -19.13 15.28 -14.97
CA THR A 152 -19.83 16.57 -15.09
C THR A 152 -19.80 17.43 -13.81
N GLY A 153 -19.58 16.81 -12.64
CA GLY A 153 -19.51 17.52 -11.35
C GLY A 153 -18.10 17.98 -10.93
N ILE A 154 -17.05 17.48 -11.60
CA ILE A 154 -15.67 17.89 -11.32
C ILE A 154 -15.37 19.12 -12.18
N LYS A 155 -15.44 20.31 -11.57
CA LYS A 155 -14.62 21.43 -12.04
C LYS A 155 -13.17 20.95 -11.91
N LEU A 156 -12.54 20.76 -13.05
CA LEU A 156 -11.13 20.43 -13.15
C LEU A 156 -10.38 21.60 -12.52
N ASP A 157 -9.96 21.46 -11.26
CA ASP A 157 -8.87 22.29 -10.77
C ASP A 157 -7.67 21.94 -11.63
N GLU A 158 -7.26 22.87 -12.48
CA GLU A 158 -6.04 22.84 -13.29
C GLU A 158 -4.76 22.87 -12.42
N SER A 159 -4.80 22.36 -11.20
CA SER A 159 -3.61 21.82 -10.54
C SER A 159 -3.43 20.37 -10.99
N ALA A 160 -3.33 20.15 -12.30
CA ALA A 160 -2.52 19.04 -12.76
C ALA A 160 -1.12 19.39 -12.28
N THR A 161 -0.70 18.81 -11.16
CA THR A 161 0.71 18.76 -10.81
C THR A 161 1.39 18.21 -12.06
N GLU A 162 2.13 19.06 -12.78
CA GLU A 162 2.92 18.63 -13.91
C GLU A 162 3.78 17.49 -13.37
N VAL A 163 3.46 16.27 -13.78
CA VAL A 163 4.24 15.11 -13.36
C VAL A 163 5.58 15.31 -14.04
N THR A 164 6.53 15.92 -13.34
CA THR A 164 7.84 16.16 -13.93
C THR A 164 8.45 14.79 -14.18
N GLU A 165 9.16 14.61 -15.28
CA GLU A 165 9.73 13.29 -15.62
C GLU A 165 10.70 12.75 -14.55
N ASN A 166 11.15 13.63 -13.65
CA ASN A 166 12.00 13.37 -12.51
C ASN A 166 11.23 13.04 -11.21
N ASP A 167 9.89 12.96 -11.22
CA ASP A 167 9.07 12.70 -10.02
C ASP A 167 9.34 11.32 -9.38
N SER A 168 9.92 10.38 -10.13
CA SER A 168 10.33 9.09 -9.58
C SER A 168 11.77 9.17 -9.08
N ILE A 169 11.94 9.21 -7.75
CA ILE A 169 13.23 9.09 -7.03
C ILE A 169 14.08 7.89 -7.50
N TYR A 170 13.44 6.92 -8.16
CA TYR A 170 14.03 5.68 -8.65
C TYR A 170 14.57 5.75 -10.08
N ARG A 171 14.41 6.88 -10.80
CA ARG A 171 14.97 7.10 -12.14
C ARG A 171 16.25 7.96 -12.06
N PRO A 172 17.30 7.67 -12.86
CA PRO A 172 18.38 8.61 -13.08
C PRO A 172 17.85 9.96 -13.59
N LYS A 173 18.41 11.07 -13.11
CA LYS A 173 18.02 12.41 -13.55
C LYS A 173 18.35 12.58 -15.04
N ILE A 174 17.38 13.05 -15.82
CA ILE A 174 17.54 13.28 -17.27
C ILE A 174 17.72 14.77 -17.50
N ASN A 175 18.87 15.17 -18.03
CA ASN A 175 19.11 16.56 -18.45
C ASN A 175 18.68 16.75 -19.91
N ARG A 176 17.51 17.35 -20.12
CA ARG A 176 16.94 17.58 -21.47
C ARG A 176 17.59 18.76 -22.20
N ASP A 177 18.22 19.67 -21.48
CA ASP A 177 18.86 20.87 -22.04
C ASP A 177 20.28 20.59 -22.54
N ALA A 178 20.75 19.34 -22.38
CA ALA A 178 22.05 18.91 -22.85
C ALA A 178 22.16 18.99 -24.38
N SER A 179 23.12 19.78 -24.85
CA SER A 179 23.43 19.91 -26.28
C SER A 179 24.27 18.74 -26.83
N THR A 180 24.79 17.88 -25.96
CA THR A 180 25.62 16.71 -26.30
C THR A 180 25.03 15.44 -25.68
N ARG A 181 25.30 14.29 -26.31
CA ARG A 181 24.80 12.98 -25.81
C ARG A 181 25.33 12.67 -24.41
N ASP A 182 26.56 13.09 -24.12
CA ASP A 182 27.21 12.94 -22.81
C ASP A 182 26.64 13.83 -21.71
N GLY A 183 26.01 14.96 -22.05
CA GLY A 183 25.43 15.85 -21.05
C GLY A 183 24.05 15.42 -20.53
N ILE A 184 23.44 14.39 -21.13
CA ILE A 184 22.08 13.94 -20.80
C ILE A 184 22.06 13.19 -19.46
N TYR A 185 23.12 12.42 -19.19
CA TYR A 185 23.29 11.64 -17.96
C TYR A 185 24.67 11.89 -17.37
N ASN A 186 24.72 12.47 -16.17
CA ASN A 186 25.97 12.69 -15.45
C ASN A 186 26.45 11.40 -14.79
N LEU A 187 27.66 10.92 -15.12
CA LEU A 187 28.21 9.70 -14.52
C LEU A 187 28.34 9.80 -12.99
N GLU A 188 28.80 10.96 -12.49
CA GLU A 188 28.98 11.22 -11.05
C GLU A 188 27.67 11.13 -10.25
N ASP A 189 26.54 11.49 -10.87
CA ASP A 189 25.21 11.37 -10.26
C ASP A 189 24.73 9.91 -10.19
N LEU A 190 25.24 9.04 -11.06
CA LEU A 190 24.88 7.61 -11.09
C LEU A 190 25.78 6.79 -10.15
N VAL A 191 27.10 6.96 -10.27
CA VAL A 191 28.12 6.30 -9.47
C VAL A 191 29.24 7.30 -9.22
N PRO A 192 29.51 7.67 -7.96
CA PRO A 192 30.64 8.53 -7.61
C PRO A 192 31.96 8.02 -8.20
N GLY A 193 32.76 8.92 -8.80
CA GLY A 193 34.02 8.58 -9.45
C GLY A 193 34.98 7.78 -8.57
N TYR A 194 35.10 8.14 -7.28
CA TYR A 194 35.97 7.45 -6.33
C TYR A 194 35.65 5.95 -6.19
N ILE A 195 34.38 5.55 -6.38
CA ILE A 195 33.96 4.15 -6.31
C ILE A 195 34.42 3.40 -7.57
N LEU A 196 34.30 4.04 -8.74
CA LEU A 196 34.78 3.46 -10.00
C LEU A 196 36.30 3.33 -9.99
N ASP A 197 37.02 4.30 -9.42
CA ASP A 197 38.48 4.28 -9.34
C ASP A 197 39.01 3.06 -8.56
N THR A 198 38.26 2.55 -7.58
CA THR A 198 38.63 1.30 -6.88
C THR A 198 38.66 0.06 -7.79
N LEU A 199 37.94 0.09 -8.92
CA LEU A 199 37.88 -1.01 -9.89
C LEU A 199 38.81 -0.80 -11.11
N ALA A 200 39.38 0.40 -11.26
CA ALA A 200 40.35 0.70 -12.32
C ALA A 200 41.55 -0.27 -12.39
N PRO A 201 42.18 -0.72 -11.28
CA PRO A 201 43.31 -1.66 -11.38
C PRO A 201 42.89 -3.02 -11.96
N GLU A 202 41.65 -3.45 -11.72
CA GLU A 202 41.13 -4.69 -12.29
C GLU A 202 40.80 -4.56 -13.77
N ALA A 203 40.26 -3.40 -14.16
CA ALA A 203 40.02 -3.09 -15.56
C ALA A 203 41.35 -3.08 -16.35
N GLY A 204 42.41 -2.51 -15.77
CA GLY A 204 43.76 -2.56 -16.34
C GLY A 204 44.27 -4.00 -16.51
N GLN A 205 44.07 -4.86 -15.51
CA GLN A 205 44.46 -6.28 -15.62
C GLN A 205 43.70 -7.02 -16.74
N ILE A 206 42.40 -6.73 -16.93
CA ILE A 206 41.60 -7.31 -18.02
C ILE A 206 42.12 -6.83 -19.37
N MET A 207 42.48 -5.55 -19.49
CA MET A 207 43.06 -4.98 -20.70
C MET A 207 44.41 -5.63 -21.06
N THR A 208 45.30 -5.81 -20.08
CA THR A 208 46.63 -6.41 -20.30
C THR A 208 46.59 -7.92 -20.52
N THR A 209 45.76 -8.65 -19.76
CA THR A 209 45.76 -10.12 -19.76
C THR A 209 44.77 -10.69 -20.78
N GLY A 210 43.74 -9.93 -21.17
CA GLY A 210 42.64 -10.42 -22.01
C GLY A 210 41.79 -11.53 -21.38
N ASN A 211 42.10 -11.93 -20.13
CA ASN A 211 41.44 -13.05 -19.47
C ASN A 211 40.20 -12.60 -18.69
N MET A 212 39.04 -12.89 -19.27
CA MET A 212 37.72 -12.54 -18.74
C MET A 212 37.08 -13.64 -17.87
N GLN A 213 37.69 -14.83 -17.81
CA GLN A 213 37.18 -16.00 -17.08
C GLN A 213 36.95 -15.78 -15.57
N PRO A 214 37.85 -15.11 -14.81
CA PRO A 214 37.70 -15.04 -13.36
C PRO A 214 36.47 -14.23 -12.88
N TYR A 215 35.82 -13.49 -13.77
CA TYR A 215 34.72 -12.58 -13.44
C TYR A 215 33.33 -13.16 -13.75
N ASN A 216 33.25 -14.32 -14.41
CA ASN A 216 32.01 -15.00 -14.80
C ASN A 216 30.99 -14.04 -15.46
N PHE A 217 31.44 -13.31 -16.49
CA PHE A 217 30.62 -12.34 -17.20
C PHE A 217 29.48 -13.01 -17.98
N GLY A 218 28.33 -12.35 -17.99
CA GLY A 218 27.25 -12.71 -18.90
C GLY A 218 27.59 -12.38 -20.36
N PRO A 219 26.87 -12.97 -21.34
CA PRO A 219 27.15 -12.78 -22.76
C PRO A 219 27.08 -11.32 -23.21
N PHE A 220 26.28 -10.45 -22.58
CA PHE A 220 26.28 -9.03 -22.91
C PHE A 220 27.61 -8.37 -22.51
N VAL A 221 28.03 -8.55 -21.26
CA VAL A 221 29.23 -7.90 -20.72
C VAL A 221 30.49 -8.39 -21.45
N SER A 222 30.62 -9.70 -21.69
CA SER A 222 31.76 -10.27 -22.45
C SER A 222 31.86 -9.72 -23.87
N ASN A 223 30.74 -9.66 -24.60
CA ASN A 223 30.71 -9.11 -25.94
C ASN A 223 31.04 -7.62 -25.96
N SER A 224 30.53 -6.86 -24.98
CA SER A 224 30.81 -5.43 -24.86
C SER A 224 32.28 -5.14 -24.55
N ILE A 225 32.89 -5.86 -23.59
CA ILE A 225 34.33 -5.72 -23.29
C ILE A 225 35.16 -6.08 -24.51
N SER A 226 34.80 -7.16 -25.23
CA SER A 226 35.52 -7.57 -26.44
C SER A 226 35.47 -6.49 -27.53
N ARG A 227 34.32 -5.83 -27.72
CA ARG A 227 34.19 -4.67 -28.63
C ARG A 227 35.03 -3.48 -28.19
N ILE A 228 35.11 -3.21 -26.89
CA ILE A 228 35.94 -2.11 -26.35
C ILE A 228 37.43 -2.37 -26.62
N LEU A 229 37.89 -3.61 -26.41
CA LEU A 229 39.28 -4.00 -26.67
C LEU A 229 39.65 -3.97 -28.16
N MET A 230 38.67 -4.15 -29.06
CA MET A 230 38.86 -4.07 -30.51
C MET A 230 38.80 -2.64 -31.06
N ASN A 231 38.34 -1.66 -30.27
CA ASN A 231 38.23 -0.27 -30.72
C ASN A 231 39.53 0.49 -30.47
N ASP A 232 39.98 1.27 -31.45
CA ASP A 232 41.18 2.12 -31.38
C ASP A 232 41.00 3.40 -30.52
N ALA A 233 40.44 3.25 -29.32
CA ALA A 233 40.34 4.33 -28.33
C ALA A 233 41.60 4.41 -27.45
N SER A 234 41.83 5.56 -26.82
CA SER A 234 42.88 5.72 -25.81
C SER A 234 42.71 4.70 -24.67
N GLU A 235 43.82 4.17 -24.15
CA GLU A 235 43.84 3.20 -23.04
C GLU A 235 43.04 3.68 -21.83
N GLU A 236 43.12 4.98 -21.50
CA GLU A 236 42.36 5.57 -20.40
C GLU A 236 40.84 5.45 -20.59
N ILE A 237 40.38 5.64 -21.83
CA ILE A 237 38.96 5.55 -22.19
C ILE A 237 38.51 4.08 -22.14
N GLN A 238 39.34 3.16 -22.62
CA GLN A 238 39.06 1.73 -22.56
C GLN A 238 38.97 1.25 -21.11
N ILE A 239 39.92 1.61 -20.25
CA ILE A 239 39.93 1.29 -18.82
C ILE A 239 38.67 1.82 -18.16
N ARG A 240 38.30 3.09 -18.40
CA ARG A 240 37.07 3.68 -17.83
C ARG A 240 35.82 2.91 -18.26
N ARG A 241 35.71 2.54 -19.54
CA ARG A 241 34.56 1.76 -20.05
C ARG A 241 34.50 0.35 -19.44
N ILE A 242 35.65 -0.34 -19.35
CA ILE A 242 35.74 -1.67 -18.73
C ILE A 242 35.38 -1.59 -17.24
N THR A 243 35.81 -0.54 -16.55
CA THR A 243 35.48 -0.28 -15.13
C THR A 243 33.96 -0.15 -14.92
N ILE A 244 33.28 0.59 -15.80
CA ILE A 244 31.81 0.69 -15.78
C ILE A 244 31.16 -0.69 -16.01
N PHE A 245 31.69 -1.49 -16.93
CA PHE A 245 31.19 -2.85 -17.18
C PHE A 245 31.43 -3.82 -16.03
N LEU A 246 32.54 -3.70 -15.30
CA LEU A 246 32.78 -4.44 -14.07
C LEU A 246 31.73 -4.10 -13.02
N TYR A 247 31.45 -2.81 -12.82
CA TYR A 247 30.40 -2.36 -11.91
C TYR A 247 29.02 -2.91 -12.31
N ILE A 248 28.68 -2.86 -13.62
CA ILE A 248 27.45 -3.46 -14.15
C ILE A 248 27.38 -4.96 -13.87
N ASN A 249 28.48 -5.70 -14.04
CA ASN A 249 28.52 -7.14 -13.76
C ASN A 249 28.19 -7.44 -12.29
N TYR A 250 28.77 -6.68 -11.36
CA TYR A 250 28.46 -6.81 -9.93
C TYR A 250 27.00 -6.46 -9.63
N LEU A 251 26.45 -5.44 -10.29
CA LEU A 251 25.03 -5.09 -10.16
C LEU A 251 24.11 -6.19 -10.73
N ILE A 252 24.45 -6.79 -11.87
CA ILE A 252 23.72 -7.94 -12.44
C ILE A 252 23.80 -9.15 -11.51
N LYS A 253 24.98 -9.47 -10.96
CA LYS A 253 25.17 -10.54 -9.98
C LYS A 253 24.30 -10.33 -8.74
N PHE A 254 24.27 -9.11 -8.22
CA PHE A 254 23.37 -8.73 -7.12
C PHE A 254 21.91 -8.98 -7.50
N MET A 255 21.49 -8.52 -8.68
CA MET A 255 20.11 -8.64 -9.19
C MET A 255 19.67 -10.08 -9.44
N ALA A 256 20.56 -10.92 -9.97
CA ALA A 256 20.32 -12.33 -10.23
C ALA A 256 20.29 -13.18 -8.95
N THR A 257 20.92 -12.71 -7.86
CA THR A 257 20.95 -13.42 -6.58
C THR A 257 19.55 -13.44 -5.94
N PRO A 258 19.04 -14.62 -5.53
CA PRO A 258 17.76 -14.74 -4.83
C PRO A 258 17.79 -14.02 -3.48
N MET A 259 16.65 -13.42 -3.11
CA MET A 259 16.49 -12.67 -1.85
C MET A 259 16.92 -13.46 -0.60
N LYS A 260 16.73 -14.79 -0.61
CA LYS A 260 17.08 -15.69 0.49
C LYS A 260 18.58 -15.73 0.78
N ASN A 261 19.41 -15.41 -0.21
CA ASN A 261 20.87 -15.49 -0.11
C ASN A 261 21.50 -14.13 0.26
N ILE A 262 20.72 -13.04 0.22
CA ILE A 262 21.15 -11.69 0.58
C ILE A 262 21.02 -11.52 2.10
N THR A 263 21.99 -12.09 2.83
CA THR A 263 22.10 -11.98 4.29
C THR A 263 23.03 -10.83 4.68
N LYS A 264 23.16 -10.52 5.98
CA LYS A 264 24.10 -9.49 6.48
C LYS A 264 25.57 -9.75 6.09
N LYS A 265 25.93 -11.00 5.76
CA LYS A 265 27.28 -11.41 5.34
C LYS A 265 27.44 -11.50 3.82
N PHE A 266 26.44 -11.09 3.06
CA PHE A 266 26.49 -11.19 1.61
C PHE A 266 27.47 -10.18 1.02
N ILE A 267 28.39 -10.67 0.19
CA ILE A 267 29.39 -9.87 -0.52
C ILE A 267 29.06 -9.93 -2.01
N VAL A 268 28.77 -8.77 -2.60
CA VAL A 268 28.52 -8.60 -4.03
C VAL A 268 29.85 -8.61 -4.80
N CYS A 269 30.78 -7.77 -4.34
CA CYS A 269 32.10 -7.55 -4.90
C CYS A 269 33.16 -7.93 -3.85
N ASP A 270 33.90 -9.00 -4.12
CA ASP A 270 34.94 -9.51 -3.21
C ASP A 270 36.23 -8.68 -3.26
N LYS A 271 36.35 -7.79 -4.25
CA LYS A 271 37.59 -7.09 -4.55
C LYS A 271 37.58 -5.61 -4.19
N SER A 272 36.42 -4.96 -4.18
CA SER A 272 36.24 -3.59 -3.69
C SER A 272 35.13 -3.53 -2.63
N PRO A 273 35.47 -3.23 -1.36
CA PRO A 273 34.48 -3.08 -0.30
C PRO A 273 33.59 -1.83 -0.52
N ASP A 274 34.11 -0.80 -1.18
CA ASP A 274 33.38 0.44 -1.46
C ASP A 274 32.27 0.21 -2.49
N VAL A 275 32.58 -0.53 -3.55
CA VAL A 275 31.58 -0.95 -4.56
C VAL A 275 30.51 -1.82 -3.92
N ASN A 276 30.92 -2.76 -3.05
CA ASN A 276 29.98 -3.62 -2.34
C ASN A 276 29.01 -2.80 -1.47
N SER A 277 29.53 -1.87 -0.69
CA SER A 277 28.74 -1.02 0.20
C SER A 277 27.79 -0.13 -0.60
N HIS A 278 28.28 0.50 -1.67
CA HIS A 278 27.48 1.34 -2.55
C HIS A 278 26.33 0.60 -3.22
N ILE A 279 26.57 -0.59 -3.80
CA ILE A 279 25.50 -1.36 -4.46
C ILE A 279 24.42 -1.74 -3.44
N LEU A 280 24.82 -2.18 -2.26
CA LEU A 280 23.86 -2.59 -1.25
C LEU A 280 23.08 -1.37 -0.73
N ASP A 281 23.73 -0.25 -0.42
CA ASP A 281 23.10 0.98 0.09
C ASP A 281 22.17 1.65 -0.92
N THR A 282 22.55 1.66 -2.19
CA THR A 282 21.79 2.34 -3.25
C THR A 282 20.60 1.52 -3.77
N PHE A 283 20.69 0.18 -3.78
CA PHE A 283 19.72 -0.72 -4.41
C PHE A 283 19.03 -1.70 -3.44
N SER A 284 19.14 -1.50 -2.13
CA SER A 284 18.34 -2.27 -1.17
C SER A 284 18.05 -1.52 0.13
N VAL A 285 17.05 -2.01 0.85
CA VAL A 285 16.50 -1.39 2.05
C VAL A 285 16.79 -2.26 3.26
N ASN A 286 17.31 -1.66 4.33
CA ASN A 286 17.58 -2.35 5.58
C ASN A 286 16.26 -2.69 6.28
N SER A 287 16.07 -3.96 6.63
CA SER A 287 14.99 -4.44 7.51
C SER A 287 15.61 -4.95 8.82
N GLN A 288 14.79 -5.07 9.86
CA GLN A 288 15.23 -5.31 11.25
C GLN A 288 16.27 -6.44 11.40
N ASN A 289 16.17 -7.52 10.61
CA ASN A 289 17.11 -8.65 10.65
C ASN A 289 17.75 -9.03 9.32
N SER A 290 17.43 -8.35 8.21
CA SER A 290 17.94 -8.69 6.89
C SER A 290 17.89 -7.49 5.94
N ARG A 291 18.58 -7.60 4.81
CA ARG A 291 18.42 -6.64 3.73
C ARG A 291 17.26 -7.08 2.84
N THR A 292 16.45 -6.13 2.37
CA THR A 292 15.31 -6.39 1.49
C THR A 292 15.47 -5.66 0.17
N ARG A 293 15.02 -6.28 -0.93
CA ARG A 293 14.99 -5.66 -2.25
C ARG A 293 13.55 -5.62 -2.74
N PRO A 294 12.80 -4.55 -2.42
CA PRO A 294 11.48 -4.31 -2.97
C PRO A 294 11.50 -4.20 -4.50
N LEU A 295 10.33 -4.32 -5.13
CA LEU A 295 10.21 -4.26 -6.59
C LEU A 295 10.72 -2.93 -7.18
N HIS A 296 10.45 -1.80 -6.51
CA HIS A 296 10.93 -0.49 -6.96
C HIS A 296 12.46 -0.36 -6.97
N MET A 297 13.17 -1.03 -6.04
CA MET A 297 14.64 -1.06 -6.04
C MET A 297 15.18 -1.94 -7.17
N LYS A 298 14.45 -2.99 -7.54
CA LYS A 298 14.75 -3.80 -8.71
C LYS A 298 14.63 -2.95 -9.99
N ASP A 299 13.54 -2.20 -10.13
CA ASP A 299 13.34 -1.34 -11.30
C ASP A 299 14.38 -0.20 -11.35
N LYS A 300 14.74 0.39 -10.21
CA LYS A 300 15.86 1.34 -10.09
C LYS A 300 17.18 0.75 -10.62
N ALA A 301 17.54 -0.44 -10.17
CA ALA A 301 18.78 -1.10 -10.62
C ALA A 301 18.79 -1.36 -12.13
N VAL A 302 17.64 -1.71 -12.72
CA VAL A 302 17.52 -1.92 -14.18
C VAL A 302 17.71 -0.60 -14.93
N CYS A 303 17.09 0.49 -14.46
CA CYS A 303 17.27 1.81 -15.06
C CYS A 303 18.74 2.24 -15.05
N TYR A 304 19.40 2.12 -13.89
CA TYR A 304 20.81 2.49 -13.74
C TYR A 304 21.73 1.61 -14.59
N THR A 305 21.47 0.30 -14.64
CA THR A 305 22.24 -0.63 -15.49
C THR A 305 22.17 -0.22 -16.96
N LEU A 306 20.97 0.15 -17.44
CA LEU A 306 20.75 0.52 -18.84
C LEU A 306 21.48 1.82 -19.20
N VAL A 307 21.41 2.83 -18.33
CA VAL A 307 22.11 4.11 -18.54
C VAL A 307 23.63 3.92 -18.49
N LEU A 308 24.16 3.19 -17.51
CA LEU A 308 25.60 2.92 -17.41
C LEU A 308 26.12 2.15 -18.63
N ALA A 309 25.37 1.14 -19.09
CA ALA A 309 25.70 0.39 -20.29
C ALA A 309 25.70 1.29 -21.54
N ALA A 310 24.75 2.23 -21.62
CA ALA A 310 24.70 3.20 -22.71
C ALA A 310 25.90 4.14 -22.69
N ILE A 311 26.26 4.72 -21.54
CA ILE A 311 27.44 5.58 -21.41
C ILE A 311 28.71 4.85 -21.85
N ALA A 312 28.88 3.59 -21.45
CA ALA A 312 30.07 2.80 -21.80
C ALA A 312 30.14 2.36 -23.27
N MET A 313 28.99 2.34 -23.99
CA MET A 313 28.86 1.87 -25.38
C MET A 313 28.46 2.98 -26.36
N GLU A 314 28.84 4.24 -26.08
CA GLU A 314 28.55 5.39 -26.96
C GLU A 314 27.05 5.54 -27.29
N TYR A 315 26.22 5.19 -26.30
CA TYR A 315 24.77 5.21 -26.32
C TYR A 315 24.10 4.25 -27.29
N GLU A 316 24.74 3.13 -27.63
CA GLU A 316 24.12 2.03 -28.35
C GLU A 316 24.11 0.74 -27.50
N VAL A 317 22.91 0.24 -27.17
CA VAL A 317 22.75 -0.92 -26.29
C VAL A 317 21.89 -1.99 -26.95
N ASN A 318 22.41 -3.22 -26.98
CA ASN A 318 21.63 -4.39 -27.36
C ASN A 318 20.76 -4.86 -26.19
N VAL A 319 19.46 -4.57 -26.28
CA VAL A 319 18.47 -4.85 -25.24
C VAL A 319 18.19 -6.34 -25.10
N GLU A 320 18.31 -7.12 -26.17
CA GLU A 320 18.06 -8.56 -26.10
C GLU A 320 19.13 -9.27 -25.27
N GLN A 321 20.41 -8.96 -25.52
CA GLN A 321 21.52 -9.52 -24.75
C GLN A 321 21.47 -9.05 -23.30
N LEU A 322 21.24 -7.75 -23.06
CA LEU A 322 21.12 -7.21 -21.70
C LEU A 322 19.94 -7.82 -20.93
N SER A 323 18.82 -8.10 -21.61
CA SER A 323 17.65 -8.72 -20.98
C SER A 323 17.90 -10.17 -20.52
N LYS A 324 18.75 -10.91 -21.25
CA LYS A 324 19.17 -12.28 -20.89
C LYS A 324 20.02 -12.25 -19.62
N ASP A 325 20.97 -11.33 -19.54
CA ASP A 325 21.85 -11.17 -18.37
C ASP A 325 21.08 -10.72 -17.12
N LEU A 326 20.14 -9.79 -17.28
CA LEU A 326 19.27 -9.32 -16.19
C LEU A 326 18.15 -10.31 -15.81
N LYS A 327 17.91 -11.36 -16.60
CA LYS A 327 16.78 -12.29 -16.46
C LYS A 327 15.43 -11.56 -16.44
N ILE A 328 15.25 -10.57 -17.31
CA ILE A 328 14.03 -9.77 -17.46
C ILE A 328 13.47 -9.95 -18.87
N GLY A 329 12.15 -9.92 -19.02
CA GLY A 329 11.54 -10.00 -20.35
C GLY A 329 11.89 -8.80 -21.22
N VAL A 330 12.30 -9.05 -22.47
CA VAL A 330 12.71 -8.04 -23.46
C VAL A 330 11.72 -6.86 -23.55
N LYS A 331 10.41 -7.14 -23.51
CA LYS A 331 9.35 -6.11 -23.57
C LYS A 331 9.45 -5.09 -22.43
N LYS A 332 9.74 -5.55 -21.20
CA LYS A 332 9.90 -4.67 -20.04
C LYS A 332 11.16 -3.82 -20.18
N THR A 333 12.26 -4.41 -20.65
CA THR A 333 13.50 -3.66 -20.87
C THR A 333 13.34 -2.59 -21.95
N LEU A 334 12.55 -2.86 -23.00
CA LEU A 334 12.18 -1.88 -24.04
C LEU A 334 11.21 -0.78 -23.55
N GLU A 335 10.36 -1.08 -22.56
CA GLU A 335 9.55 -0.07 -21.89
C GLU A 335 10.43 0.84 -21.03
N VAL A 336 11.31 0.26 -20.22
CA VAL A 336 12.27 1.01 -19.40
C VAL A 336 13.19 1.87 -20.27
N SER A 337 13.63 1.36 -21.42
CA SER A 337 14.48 2.14 -22.33
C SER A 337 13.75 3.34 -22.93
N ARG A 338 12.47 3.19 -23.31
CA ARG A 338 11.63 4.31 -23.79
C ARG A 338 11.40 5.34 -22.69
N ILE A 339 11.20 4.87 -21.46
CA ILE A 339 11.06 5.72 -20.27
C ILE A 339 12.32 6.56 -20.07
N LEU A 340 13.50 6.00 -20.30
CA LEU A 340 14.80 6.69 -20.22
C LEU A 340 15.15 7.50 -21.48
N ALA A 341 14.14 7.85 -22.29
CA ALA A 341 14.27 8.65 -23.51
C ALA A 341 15.19 8.05 -24.59
N PHE A 342 15.42 6.74 -24.57
CA PHE A 342 16.12 6.07 -25.67
C PHE A 342 15.17 5.72 -26.82
N ASN A 343 15.68 5.82 -28.04
CA ASN A 343 14.98 5.47 -29.28
C ASN A 343 15.34 4.05 -29.72
N ALA A 344 14.36 3.29 -30.18
CA ALA A 344 14.64 2.01 -30.84
C ALA A 344 15.30 2.28 -32.21
N SER A 345 16.36 1.53 -32.50
CA SER A 345 17.01 1.54 -33.83
C SER A 345 16.12 0.82 -34.86
N LYS A 346 16.58 0.78 -36.12
CA LYS A 346 15.92 0.02 -37.20
C LYS A 346 15.77 -1.46 -36.81
N ASP A 347 16.77 -1.99 -36.10
CA ASP A 347 16.67 -3.25 -35.39
C ASP A 347 15.95 -3.04 -34.07
N LYS A 348 14.79 -3.68 -33.90
CA LYS A 348 13.93 -3.59 -32.72
C LYS A 348 14.61 -3.99 -31.39
N HIS A 349 15.79 -4.60 -31.49
CA HIS A 349 16.58 -5.12 -30.37
C HIS A 349 17.74 -4.20 -29.94
N ILE A 350 18.05 -3.17 -30.75
CA ILE A 350 19.10 -2.19 -30.45
C ILE A 350 18.43 -0.87 -30.09
N VAL A 351 18.87 -0.27 -29.00
CA VAL A 351 18.36 1.00 -28.51
C VAL A 351 19.49 2.03 -28.48
N GLN A 352 19.19 3.23 -28.98
CA GLN A 352 20.14 4.32 -29.15
C GLN A 352 19.62 5.63 -28.53
N LEU A 353 20.49 6.38 -27.87
CA LEU A 353 20.17 7.75 -27.44
C LEU A 353 20.45 8.70 -28.61
N LYS A 354 19.40 9.33 -29.15
CA LYS A 354 19.50 10.32 -30.25
C LYS A 354 18.96 11.66 -29.79
N LEU A 355 19.64 12.73 -30.20
CA LEU A 355 19.15 14.10 -30.07
C LEU A 355 18.41 14.49 -31.37
N PRO A 356 17.27 15.20 -31.28
CA PRO A 356 16.58 15.63 -30.06
C PRO A 356 15.91 14.47 -29.31
N LEU A 357 15.81 14.61 -27.98
CA LEU A 357 15.19 13.60 -27.12
C LEU A 357 13.71 13.38 -27.47
N PRO A 358 13.21 12.14 -27.40
CA PRO A 358 11.79 11.87 -27.62
C PRO A 358 10.91 12.61 -26.60
N ALA A 359 9.68 12.92 -27.03
CA ALA A 359 8.69 13.57 -26.17
C ALA A 359 8.45 12.75 -24.88
N PRO A 360 8.18 13.41 -23.74
CA PRO A 360 7.90 12.75 -22.49
C PRO A 360 6.87 11.64 -22.61
N VAL A 361 7.23 10.43 -22.18
CA VAL A 361 6.26 9.34 -22.10
C VAL A 361 5.41 9.55 -20.86
N THR A 362 4.28 10.23 -21.01
CA THR A 362 3.29 10.39 -19.94
C THR A 362 2.57 9.07 -19.69
N PHE A 363 2.38 8.71 -18.41
CA PHE A 363 1.52 7.62 -17.96
C PHE A 363 0.04 7.97 -18.18
N SER A 364 -0.38 8.26 -19.42
CA SER A 364 -1.80 8.26 -19.74
C SER A 364 -2.13 6.95 -20.45
N SER A 365 -2.93 6.13 -19.78
CA SER A 365 -3.57 4.93 -20.34
C SER A 365 -4.62 5.29 -21.40
N LYS A 366 -4.33 6.24 -22.30
CA LYS A 366 -5.15 6.47 -23.48
C LYS A 366 -4.64 5.56 -24.59
N ARG A 367 -5.08 4.29 -24.56
CA ARG A 367 -5.18 3.50 -25.79
C ARG A 367 -6.06 4.30 -26.75
N LYS A 368 -5.46 5.01 -27.72
CA LYS A 368 -6.17 5.42 -28.93
C LYS A 368 -6.61 4.14 -29.63
N ARG A 369 -7.86 3.74 -29.41
CA ARG A 369 -8.57 2.85 -30.33
C ARG A 369 -8.97 3.71 -31.51
N LEU A 370 -8.37 3.41 -32.67
CA LEU A 370 -8.95 3.71 -33.97
C LEU A 370 -10.22 2.87 -34.14
#